data_AF-A0A0W0V2U4-F1
#
_entry.id   AF-A0A0W0V2U4-F1
#
_cell.length_a   1.000
_cell.length_b   1.000
_cell.length_c   1.000
_cell.angle_alpha   90.00
_cell.angle_beta   90.00
_cell.angle_gamma   90.00
#
_symmetry.space_group_name_H-M   'P 1'
#
loop_
_entity.id
_entity.type
_entity.pdbx_description
1 polymer ?
#
loop_
_entity_poly.entity_id
_entity_poly.type
_entity_poly.pdbx_seq_one_letter_code
_entity_poly.pdbx_strand_id
1 'polypeptide(L)'
;MLRKFFSHNGKSSEKFLKQLETVREQLQRIDEEIKENRQESNSGDSADRAASYMMFHSLSQRKRMRENSEAQLIKALQSFERESQENEAHQNVI
;
A
#
# COMPACT_ATOMS: atom_id res chain seq x y z
N MET A 1 14.19 -23.08 0.81
CA MET A 1 14.78 -22.97 2.16
C MET A 1 14.26 -21.77 2.97
N LEU A 2 13.06 -21.22 2.67
CA LEU A 2 12.50 -20.04 3.34
C LEU A 2 11.49 -20.35 4.45
N ARG A 3 11.06 -21.62 4.60
CA ARG A 3 10.00 -22.01 5.55
C ARG A 3 10.44 -22.04 7.03
N LYS A 4 11.74 -22.08 7.32
CA LYS A 4 12.22 -22.24 8.72
C LYS A 4 12.41 -20.91 9.48
N PHE A 5 12.51 -19.78 8.78
CA PHE A 5 12.66 -18.45 9.41
C PHE A 5 11.35 -17.89 10.02
N PHE A 6 10.18 -18.36 9.56
CA PHE A 6 8.89 -17.81 9.99
C PHE A 6 8.37 -18.36 11.33
N SER A 7 9.09 -19.27 12.00
CA SER A 7 8.49 -20.04 13.11
C SER A 7 8.46 -19.32 14.46
N HIS A 8 9.24 -18.25 14.67
CA HIS A 8 9.21 -17.46 15.92
C HIS A 8 8.61 -16.05 15.76
N ASN A 9 8.67 -15.47 14.55
CA ASN A 9 8.18 -14.12 14.22
C ASN A 9 7.00 -14.09 13.22
N GLY A 10 6.47 -15.26 12.80
CA GLY A 10 5.53 -15.36 11.67
C GLY A 10 4.17 -14.67 11.83
N LYS A 11 3.71 -14.38 13.06
CA LYS A 11 2.40 -13.74 13.28
C LYS A 11 2.42 -12.22 13.09
N SER A 12 3.54 -11.55 13.31
CA SER A 12 3.66 -10.09 13.13
C SER A 12 3.89 -9.75 11.66
N SER A 13 4.78 -10.48 10.98
CA SER A 13 5.02 -10.30 9.54
C SER A 13 3.77 -10.59 8.70
N GLU A 14 2.98 -11.61 9.06
CA GLU A 14 1.72 -11.90 8.38
C GLU A 14 0.70 -10.75 8.50
N LYS A 15 0.65 -10.04 9.63
CA LYS A 15 -0.22 -8.87 9.81
C LYS A 15 0.20 -7.71 8.90
N PHE A 16 1.49 -7.43 8.82
CA PHE A 16 2.02 -6.39 7.93
C PHE A 16 1.77 -6.72 6.46
N LEU A 17 1.92 -7.98 6.07
CA LEU A 17 1.64 -8.44 4.70
C LEU A 17 0.15 -8.27 4.34
N LYS A 18 -0.77 -8.62 5.24
CA LYS A 18 -2.21 -8.39 5.04
C LYS A 18 -2.56 -6.90 4.94
N GLN A 19 -1.91 -6.06 5.74
CA GLN A 19 -2.10 -4.60 5.66
C GLN A 19 -1.59 -4.04 4.33
N LEU A 20 -0.43 -4.50 3.85
CA LEU A 20 0.08 -4.14 2.53
C LEU A 20 -0.85 -4.57 1.40
N GLU A 21 -1.34 -5.81 1.45
CA GLU A 21 -2.30 -6.33 0.48
C GLU A 21 -3.56 -5.46 0.44
N THR A 22 -4.13 -5.13 1.61
CA THR A 22 -5.28 -4.24 1.71
C THR A 22 -5.00 -2.86 1.10
N VAL A 23 -3.83 -2.27 1.34
CA VAL A 23 -3.46 -0.96 0.76
C VAL A 23 -3.32 -1.06 -0.77
N ARG A 24 -2.75 -2.15 -1.28
CA ARG A 24 -2.61 -2.39 -2.73
C ARG A 24 -3.96 -2.57 -3.41
N GLU A 25 -4.88 -3.31 -2.81
CA GLU A 25 -6.25 -3.43 -3.32
C GLU A 25 -6.95 -2.06 -3.38
N GLN A 26 -6.75 -1.22 -2.36
CA GLN A 26 -7.29 0.14 -2.34
C GLN A 26 -6.68 1.03 -3.43
N LEU A 27 -5.38 0.91 -3.69
CA LEU A 27 -4.70 1.63 -4.79
C LEU A 27 -5.26 1.19 -6.14
N GLN A 28 -5.45 -0.10 -6.35
CA GLN A 28 -6.03 -0.62 -7.58
C GLN A 28 -7.45 -0.07 -7.82
N ARG A 29 -8.30 -0.07 -6.78
CA ARG A 29 -9.66 0.51 -6.88
C ARG A 29 -9.62 2.00 -7.21
N ILE A 30 -8.69 2.76 -6.62
CA ILE A 30 -8.52 4.19 -6.95
C ILE A 30 -8.12 4.37 -8.42
N ASP A 31 -7.25 3.51 -8.96
CA ASP A 31 -6.84 3.56 -10.36
C ASP A 31 -7.99 3.24 -11.32
N GLU A 32 -8.87 2.28 -10.94
CA GLU A 32 -10.11 1.98 -11.65
C GLU A 32 -11.08 3.18 -11.62
N GLU A 33 -11.32 3.77 -10.45
CA GLU A 33 -12.17 4.98 -10.28
C GLU A 33 -11.64 6.16 -11.13
N ILE A 34 -10.31 6.37 -11.19
CA ILE A 34 -9.70 7.42 -12.02
C ILE A 34 -9.94 7.14 -13.51
N LYS A 35 -9.84 5.88 -13.92
CA LYS A 35 -10.04 5.47 -15.32
C LYS A 35 -11.49 5.67 -15.74
N GLU A 36 -12.45 5.27 -14.90
CA GLU A 36 -13.89 5.47 -15.13
C GLU A 36 -14.23 6.96 -15.21
N ASN A 37 -13.76 7.76 -14.25
CA ASN A 37 -14.02 9.20 -14.24
C ASN A 37 -13.46 9.91 -15.49
N ARG A 38 -12.30 9.47 -16.01
CA ARG A 38 -11.74 9.98 -17.26
C ARG A 38 -12.57 9.60 -18.49
N GLN A 39 -13.25 8.46 -18.49
CA GLN A 39 -14.09 8.04 -19.61
C GLN A 39 -15.41 8.81 -19.64
N GLU A 40 -16.01 9.05 -18.47
CA GLU A 40 -17.29 9.79 -18.34
C GLU A 40 -17.15 11.30 -18.62
N SER A 41 -16.00 11.89 -18.28
CA SER A 41 -15.73 13.33 -18.45
C SER A 41 -15.71 13.82 -19.92
N ASN A 42 -15.74 12.91 -20.90
CA ASN A 42 -15.81 13.25 -22.33
C ASN A 42 -17.23 13.59 -22.82
N SER A 43 -18.26 13.50 -21.98
CA SER A 43 -19.64 13.85 -22.30
C SER A 43 -20.26 14.76 -21.24
N GLY A 44 -20.20 16.08 -21.40
CA GLY A 44 -20.82 17.03 -20.46
C GLY A 44 -20.56 18.51 -20.77
N ASP A 45 -21.34 19.39 -20.15
CA ASP A 45 -21.21 20.85 -20.29
C ASP A 45 -20.00 21.41 -19.47
N SER A 46 -19.91 22.72 -19.26
CA SER A 46 -18.82 23.30 -18.45
C SER A 46 -18.87 22.91 -16.97
N ALA A 47 -20.04 22.74 -16.37
CA ALA A 47 -20.22 22.35 -14.98
C ALA A 47 -19.86 20.86 -14.76
N ASP A 48 -20.24 19.99 -15.70
CA ASP A 48 -19.88 18.56 -15.66
C ASP A 48 -18.36 18.35 -15.70
N ARG A 49 -17.67 19.18 -16.50
CA ARG A 49 -16.20 19.17 -16.58
C ARG A 49 -15.53 19.68 -15.30
N ALA A 50 -16.09 20.70 -14.66
CA ALA A 50 -15.58 21.21 -13.38
C ALA A 50 -15.76 20.19 -12.24
N ALA A 51 -16.91 19.52 -12.17
CA ALA A 51 -17.17 18.44 -11.23
C ALA A 51 -16.21 17.26 -11.44
N SER A 52 -16.01 16.85 -12.69
CA SER A 52 -15.06 15.79 -13.05
C SER A 52 -13.62 16.14 -12.67
N TYR A 53 -13.19 17.38 -12.88
CA TYR A 53 -11.87 17.84 -12.46
C TYR A 53 -11.69 17.77 -10.93
N MET A 54 -12.67 18.22 -10.16
CA MET A 54 -12.62 18.14 -8.69
C MET A 54 -12.58 16.69 -8.19
N MET A 55 -13.37 15.80 -8.81
CA MET A 55 -13.35 14.38 -8.50
C MET A 55 -11.98 13.75 -8.81
N PHE A 56 -11.42 13.99 -10.00
CA PHE A 56 -10.08 13.52 -10.37
C PHE A 56 -9.00 14.01 -9.40
N HIS A 57 -9.06 15.28 -8.97
CA HIS A 57 -8.12 15.83 -8.00
C HIS A 57 -8.23 15.14 -6.63
N SER A 58 -9.45 14.91 -6.15
CA SER A 58 -9.72 14.17 -4.90
C SER A 58 -9.17 12.72 -4.97
N LEU A 59 -9.43 12.02 -6.07
CA LEU A 59 -8.91 10.66 -6.31
C LEU A 59 -7.38 10.63 -6.35
N SER A 60 -6.77 11.62 -7.00
CA SER A 60 -5.31 11.76 -7.05
C SER A 60 -4.70 12.00 -5.67
N GLN A 61 -5.34 12.81 -4.83
CA GLN A 61 -4.90 13.01 -3.44
C GLN A 61 -5.03 11.72 -2.61
N ARG A 62 -6.16 11.01 -2.72
CA ARG A 62 -6.36 9.70 -2.09
C ARG A 62 -5.28 8.71 -2.50
N LYS A 63 -4.94 8.65 -3.79
CA LYS A 63 -3.87 7.79 -4.31
C LYS A 63 -2.54 8.07 -3.61
N ARG A 64 -2.09 9.33 -3.60
CA ARG A 64 -0.83 9.73 -2.94
C ARG A 64 -0.80 9.35 -1.46
N MET A 65 -1.90 9.53 -0.73
CA MET A 65 -1.98 9.15 0.68
C MET A 65 -1.83 7.64 0.88
N ARG A 66 -2.37 6.83 -0.03
CA ARG A 66 -2.23 5.36 0.01
C ARG A 66 -0.84 4.90 -0.41
N GLU A 67 -0.22 5.51 -1.42
CA GLU A 67 1.18 5.25 -1.79
C GLU A 67 2.14 5.55 -0.63
N ASN A 68 1.91 6.66 0.09
CA ASN A 68 2.68 6.99 1.30
C ASN A 68 2.49 5.94 2.41
N SER A 69 1.26 5.47 2.61
CA SER A 69 0.96 4.40 3.57
C SER A 69 1.64 3.08 3.19
N GLU A 70 1.65 2.72 1.90
CA GLU A 70 2.35 1.52 1.41
C GLU A 70 3.86 1.64 1.68
N ALA A 71 4.46 2.77 1.33
CA ALA A 71 5.89 3.02 1.56
C ALA A 71 6.26 2.94 3.06
N GLN A 72 5.40 3.44 3.95
CA GLN A 72 5.61 3.32 5.40
C GLN A 72 5.56 1.87 5.87
N LEU A 73 4.58 1.08 5.40
CA LEU A 73 4.47 -0.34 5.73
C LEU A 73 5.67 -1.15 5.22
N ILE A 74 6.16 -0.86 4.01
CA ILE A 74 7.36 -1.49 3.45
C ILE A 74 8.59 -1.18 4.31
N LYS A 75 8.78 0.09 4.71
CA LYS A 75 9.89 0.46 5.60
C LYS A 75 9.80 -0.24 6.95
N ALA A 76 8.61 -0.32 7.54
CA ALA A 76 8.41 -1.02 8.81
C ALA A 76 8.75 -2.51 8.72
N LEU A 77 8.36 -3.17 7.62
CA LEU A 77 8.72 -4.56 7.33
C LEU A 77 10.23 -4.74 7.20
N GLN A 78 10.91 -3.87 6.45
CA GLN A 78 12.36 -3.93 6.28
C GLN A 78 13.11 -3.74 7.61
N SER A 79 12.66 -2.81 8.46
CA SER A 79 13.22 -2.64 9.80
C SER A 79 13.01 -3.89 10.65
N PHE A 80 11.80 -4.47 10.64
CA PHE A 80 11.49 -5.69 11.36
C PHE A 80 12.35 -6.88 10.90
N GLU A 81 12.56 -7.04 9.59
CA GLU A 81 13.43 -8.08 9.04
C GLU A 81 14.88 -7.91 9.50
N ARG A 82 15.39 -6.67 9.52
CA ARG A 82 16.74 -6.37 10.00
C ARG A 82 16.89 -6.70 11.49
N GLU A 83 15.96 -6.25 12.33
CA GLU A 83 15.96 -6.56 13.77
C GLU A 83 15.87 -8.06 14.03
N SER A 84 15.09 -8.81 13.22
CA SER A 84 15.03 -10.27 13.33
C SER A 84 16.36 -10.94 12.98
N GLN A 85 17.06 -10.48 11.95
CA GLN A 85 18.37 -11.01 11.55
C GLN A 85 19.45 -10.73 12.59
N GLU A 86 19.46 -9.51 13.16
CA GLU A 86 20.41 -9.12 14.21
C GLU A 86 20.20 -9.97 15.47
N ASN A 87 18.95 -10.18 15.89
CA ASN A 87 18.63 -11.03 17.05
C ASN A 87 19.03 -12.49 16.86
N GLU A 88 18.84 -13.06 15.66
CA GLU A 88 19.29 -14.42 15.35
C GLU A 88 20.83 -14.53 15.33
N ALA A 89 21.52 -13.51 14.84
CA ALA A 89 22.99 -13.47 14.87
C ALA A 89 23.53 -13.42 16.31
N HIS A 90 22.89 -12.65 17.20
CA HIS A 90 23.29 -12.57 18.60
C HIS A 90 22.99 -13.86 19.39
N GLN A 91 21.89 -14.57 19.10
CA GLN A 91 21.58 -15.85 19.74
C GLN A 91 22.52 -16.99 19.35
N ASN A 92 23.13 -16.95 18.16
CA ASN A 92 24.04 -17.99 17.68
C ASN A 92 25.51 -17.80 18.14
N VAL A 93 25.81 -16.71 18.85
CA VAL A 93 27.16 -16.34 19.30
C VAL A 93 27.35 -16.59 20.81
N ILE A 94 26.29 -16.97 21.54
CA ILE A 94 26.31 -17.37 22.95
C ILE A 94 26.16 -18.89 23.05
#